data_AF-A0A1A8DCX8-F1
#
_entry.id   AF-A0A1A8DCX8-F1
#
_cell.length_a   1.000
_cell.length_b   1.000
_cell.length_c   1.000
_cell.angle_alpha   90.00
_cell.angle_beta   90.00
_cell.angle_gamma   90.00
#
_symmetry.space_group_name_H-M   'P 1'
#
loop_
_entity.id
_entity.type
_entity.pdbx_description
1 polymer ?
#
loop_
_entity_poly.entity_id
_entity_poly.type
_entity_poly.pdbx_seq_one_letter_code
_entity_poly.pdbx_strand_id
1 'polypeptide(L)'
;PNSFEKKAKVRVDGYQLGLDFVHLRKMMSKSKLYRDGGLYGPDVGQPRDHRVDLLDSFLQSGAKAIDACTWHHYYVNGRDTSLQDFLDPEVLDSLALKTKEVQKTVNSVSPGKGVWLGETSSAFGGGAAGLSDTFVAGFMWLDKLGLGARLGLNVVMRQVLVGSGSYHLVDDDLDPLPDYWLSVLYKKLVGPEVLKIQAVSDMGQSKRVRMYLHCANKKSYSSGAVVLMSMNLNKKAARISVPALVSGSTVDAFVLQSDT
;
A
#
# COMPACT_ATOMS: atom_id res chain seq x y z
N PRO A 1 5.09 -5.10 -16.88
CA PRO A 1 5.78 -6.25 -17.52
C PRO A 1 4.99 -7.58 -17.56
N ASN A 2 4.25 -7.96 -16.51
CA ASN A 2 3.69 -9.32 -16.37
C ASN A 2 2.65 -9.72 -17.43
N SER A 3 2.01 -8.76 -18.09
CA SER A 3 0.95 -9.03 -19.07
C SER A 3 1.40 -8.96 -20.53
N PHE A 4 2.68 -8.68 -20.82
CA PHE A 4 3.14 -8.55 -22.21
C PHE A 4 2.95 -9.84 -23.01
N GLU A 5 3.23 -11.00 -22.42
CA GLU A 5 3.02 -12.28 -23.10
C GLU A 5 1.54 -12.49 -23.46
N LYS A 6 0.64 -12.22 -22.50
CA LYS A 6 -0.81 -12.36 -22.72
C LYS A 6 -1.37 -11.34 -23.71
N LYS A 7 -0.94 -10.07 -23.63
CA LYS A 7 -1.54 -8.96 -24.39
C LYS A 7 -0.89 -8.74 -25.75
N ALA A 8 0.42 -8.99 -25.86
CA ALA A 8 1.21 -8.67 -27.04
C ALA A 8 1.94 -9.90 -27.62
N LYS A 9 1.83 -11.08 -27.00
CA LYS A 9 2.57 -12.30 -27.40
C LYS A 9 4.08 -12.11 -27.42
N VAL A 10 4.59 -11.19 -26.59
CA VAL A 10 6.01 -10.90 -26.44
C VAL A 10 6.40 -11.15 -25.00
N ARG A 11 7.47 -11.93 -24.80
CA ARG A 11 8.13 -12.08 -23.51
C ARG A 11 9.36 -11.19 -23.48
N VAL A 12 9.40 -10.27 -22.52
CA VAL A 12 10.58 -9.45 -22.25
C VAL A 12 11.22 -9.99 -20.98
N ASP A 13 12.47 -10.41 -21.08
CA ASP A 13 13.27 -10.82 -19.92
C ASP A 13 13.56 -9.61 -19.00
N GLY A 14 13.76 -9.87 -17.71
CA GLY A 14 14.08 -8.82 -16.74
C GLY A 14 15.35 -8.06 -17.09
N TYR A 15 16.40 -8.76 -17.55
CA TYR A 15 17.69 -8.13 -17.86
C TYR A 15 17.55 -7.16 -19.04
N GLN A 16 16.90 -7.58 -20.12
CA GLN A 16 16.59 -6.74 -21.26
C GLN A 16 15.73 -5.54 -20.84
N LEU A 17 14.70 -5.75 -20.03
CA LEU A 17 13.86 -4.66 -19.52
C LEU A 17 14.69 -3.63 -18.73
N GLY A 18 15.70 -4.07 -17.96
CA GLY A 18 16.59 -3.16 -17.25
C GLY A 18 17.50 -2.37 -18.19
N LEU A 19 18.01 -2.98 -19.26
CA LEU A 19 18.72 -2.27 -20.34
C LEU A 19 17.84 -1.23 -21.03
N ASP A 20 16.56 -1.54 -21.24
CA ASP A 20 15.59 -0.61 -21.82
C ASP A 20 15.39 0.62 -20.90
N PHE A 21 15.35 0.41 -19.58
CA PHE A 21 15.28 1.50 -18.59
C PHE A 21 16.56 2.34 -18.56
N VAL A 22 17.74 1.73 -18.71
CA VAL A 22 19.01 2.46 -18.86
C VAL A 22 18.99 3.32 -20.13
N HIS A 23 18.48 2.78 -21.23
CA HIS A 23 18.31 3.52 -22.48
C HIS A 23 17.36 4.71 -22.30
N LEU A 24 16.21 4.49 -21.65
CA LEU A 24 15.24 5.53 -21.33
C LEU A 24 15.86 6.64 -20.46
N ARG A 25 16.59 6.28 -19.41
CA ARG A 25 17.28 7.26 -18.54
C ARG A 25 18.27 8.13 -19.34
N LYS A 26 18.99 7.53 -20.30
CA LYS A 26 19.90 8.26 -21.20
C LYS A 26 19.16 9.19 -22.17
N MET A 27 17.95 8.84 -22.60
CA MET A 27 17.12 9.74 -23.40
C MET A 27 16.59 10.90 -22.53
N MET A 28 16.11 10.59 -21.32
CA MET A 28 15.61 11.59 -20.37
C MET A 28 16.68 12.64 -20.03
N SER A 29 17.92 12.22 -19.77
CA SER A 29 19.01 13.15 -19.40
C SER A 29 19.39 14.14 -20.51
N LYS A 30 19.06 13.84 -21.77
CA LYS A 30 19.26 14.74 -22.93
C LYS A 30 18.09 15.69 -23.14
N SER A 31 16.93 15.41 -22.56
CA SER A 31 15.74 16.25 -22.70
C SER A 31 15.75 17.36 -21.65
N LYS A 32 15.55 18.61 -22.09
CA LYS A 32 15.36 19.74 -21.16
C LYS A 32 14.13 19.58 -20.26
N LEU A 33 13.12 18.84 -20.73
CA LEU A 33 11.85 18.63 -20.02
C LEU A 33 11.94 17.50 -18.99
N TYR A 34 12.76 16.47 -19.23
CA TYR A 34 12.73 15.23 -18.45
C TYR A 34 14.02 14.91 -17.71
N ARG A 35 15.10 15.70 -17.88
CA ARG A 35 16.39 15.43 -17.23
C ARG A 35 16.32 15.36 -15.71
N ASP A 36 15.40 16.12 -15.11
CA ASP A 36 15.19 16.18 -13.65
C ASP A 36 13.99 15.33 -13.20
N GLY A 37 13.36 14.60 -14.13
CA GLY A 37 12.21 13.74 -13.86
C GLY A 37 12.60 12.41 -13.23
N GLY A 38 11.74 11.90 -12.36
CA GLY A 38 11.87 10.57 -11.79
C GLY A 38 11.61 9.46 -12.82
N LEU A 39 12.27 8.32 -12.66
CA LEU A 39 12.00 7.08 -13.38
C LEU A 39 11.79 5.96 -12.37
N TYR A 40 10.66 5.26 -12.45
CA TYR A 40 10.26 4.24 -11.49
C TYR A 40 9.92 2.95 -12.25
N GLY A 41 10.26 1.81 -11.67
CA GLY A 41 10.05 0.53 -12.32
C GLY A 41 10.45 -0.65 -11.43
N PRO A 42 10.21 -1.90 -11.86
CA PRO A 42 9.66 -2.27 -13.16
C PRO A 42 8.14 -2.45 -13.18
N ASP A 43 7.42 -2.07 -12.12
CA ASP A 43 5.98 -2.31 -11.97
C ASP A 43 5.64 -3.81 -12.08
N VAL A 44 6.48 -4.64 -11.45
CA VAL A 44 6.30 -6.09 -11.40
C VAL A 44 5.11 -6.44 -10.51
N GLY A 45 4.44 -7.55 -10.81
CA GLY A 45 3.34 -8.04 -9.96
C GLY A 45 3.87 -8.58 -8.63
N GLN A 46 2.95 -9.05 -7.79
CA GLN A 46 3.32 -9.69 -6.52
C GLN A 46 4.39 -10.78 -6.71
N PRO A 47 5.37 -10.91 -5.79
CA PRO A 47 6.47 -11.87 -5.92
C PRO A 47 5.94 -13.30 -5.83
N ARG A 48 5.90 -13.95 -7.00
CA ARG A 48 5.51 -15.35 -7.17
C ARG A 48 5.97 -15.85 -8.54
N ASP A 49 6.49 -17.07 -8.56
CA ASP A 49 6.99 -17.75 -9.76
C ASP A 49 8.00 -16.86 -10.51
N HIS A 50 7.92 -16.82 -11.85
CA HIS A 50 8.81 -16.07 -12.74
C HIS A 50 8.93 -14.55 -12.43
N ARG A 51 8.03 -13.97 -11.63
CA ARG A 51 8.07 -12.54 -11.28
C ARG A 51 9.21 -12.21 -10.33
N VAL A 52 9.63 -13.17 -9.49
CA VAL A 52 10.79 -13.01 -8.61
C VAL A 52 12.05 -12.90 -9.47
N ASP A 53 12.20 -13.82 -10.43
CA ASP A 53 13.33 -13.83 -11.36
C ASP A 53 13.35 -12.58 -12.26
N LEU A 54 12.17 -12.13 -12.71
CA LEU A 54 12.05 -10.89 -13.48
C LEU A 54 12.55 -9.68 -12.70
N LEU A 55 12.14 -9.55 -11.43
CA LEU A 55 12.56 -8.45 -10.58
C LEU A 55 14.07 -8.49 -10.32
N ASP A 56 14.60 -9.65 -9.94
CA ASP A 56 16.02 -9.81 -9.67
C ASP A 56 16.87 -9.46 -10.91
N SER A 57 16.55 -10.09 -12.05
CA SER A 57 17.22 -9.87 -13.34
C SER A 57 17.12 -8.41 -13.82
N PHE A 58 15.97 -7.77 -13.62
CA PHE A 58 15.78 -6.35 -13.90
C PHE A 58 16.69 -5.45 -13.04
N LEU A 59 16.80 -5.74 -11.74
CA LEU A 59 17.63 -4.92 -10.87
C LEU A 59 19.12 -5.06 -11.19
N GLN A 60 19.58 -6.24 -11.63
CA GLN A 60 20.97 -6.46 -12.02
C GLN A 60 21.44 -5.52 -13.14
N SER A 61 20.57 -5.18 -14.09
CA SER A 61 20.88 -4.31 -15.24
C SER A 61 20.35 -2.88 -15.10
N GLY A 62 19.18 -2.70 -14.48
CA GLY A 62 18.41 -1.46 -14.48
C GLY A 62 18.38 -0.68 -13.16
N ALA A 63 18.87 -1.22 -12.03
CA ALA A 63 18.68 -0.59 -10.72
C ALA A 63 19.26 0.84 -10.61
N LYS A 64 20.32 1.15 -11.35
CA LYS A 64 20.92 2.51 -11.40
C LYS A 64 20.10 3.51 -12.21
N ALA A 65 19.23 3.03 -13.11
CA ALA A 65 18.41 3.89 -13.96
C ALA A 65 17.15 4.40 -13.22
N ILE A 66 16.62 3.64 -12.28
CA ILE A 66 15.40 3.98 -11.52
C ILE A 66 15.70 4.72 -10.22
N ASP A 67 14.80 5.59 -9.79
CA ASP A 67 14.84 6.29 -8.51
C ASP A 67 14.23 5.45 -7.37
N ALA A 68 13.19 4.67 -7.69
CA ALA A 68 12.57 3.73 -6.76
C ALA A 68 12.09 2.47 -7.48
N CYS A 69 12.10 1.36 -6.76
CA CYS A 69 11.59 0.08 -7.22
C CYS A 69 10.07 0.02 -7.01
N THR A 70 9.30 -0.25 -8.06
CA THR A 70 7.83 -0.38 -8.02
C THR A 70 7.40 -1.83 -8.18
N TRP A 71 6.41 -2.21 -7.38
CA TRP A 71 5.72 -3.51 -7.48
C TRP A 71 4.24 -3.37 -7.16
N HIS A 72 3.44 -4.37 -7.52
CA HIS A 72 1.99 -4.34 -7.40
C HIS A 72 1.48 -5.36 -6.38
N HIS A 73 0.41 -5.02 -5.67
CA HIS A 73 -0.20 -5.90 -4.67
C HIS A 73 -1.73 -5.83 -4.66
N TYR A 74 -2.37 -7.00 -4.60
CA TYR A 74 -3.81 -7.17 -4.41
C TYR A 74 -4.02 -8.35 -3.47
N TYR A 75 -4.91 -8.22 -2.49
CA TYR A 75 -5.10 -9.27 -1.48
C TYR A 75 -5.77 -10.51 -2.07
N VAL A 76 -6.86 -10.30 -2.83
CA VAL A 76 -7.76 -11.38 -3.26
C VAL A 76 -8.13 -11.28 -4.74
N ASN A 77 -8.75 -12.34 -5.26
CA ASN A 77 -9.33 -12.36 -6.60
C ASN A 77 -10.75 -11.76 -6.56
N GLY A 78 -11.02 -10.71 -7.32
CA GLY A 78 -12.33 -10.05 -7.31
C GLY A 78 -13.51 -10.94 -7.75
N ARG A 79 -13.22 -12.04 -8.46
CA ARG A 79 -14.23 -13.00 -8.92
C ARG A 79 -14.47 -14.16 -7.96
N ASP A 80 -13.58 -14.34 -6.99
CA ASP A 80 -13.55 -15.49 -6.09
C ASP A 80 -13.06 -15.01 -4.71
N THR A 81 -13.94 -14.30 -4.03
CA THR A 81 -13.70 -13.76 -2.69
C THR A 81 -15.02 -13.54 -1.97
N SER A 82 -14.94 -13.37 -0.66
CA SER A 82 -16.06 -13.20 0.23
C SER A 82 -15.85 -12.02 1.19
N LEU A 83 -16.94 -11.63 1.86
CA LEU A 83 -16.86 -10.68 2.98
C LEU A 83 -15.88 -11.13 4.08
N GLN A 84 -15.75 -12.44 4.31
CA GLN A 84 -14.84 -12.95 5.34
C GLN A 84 -13.38 -12.71 4.96
N ASP A 85 -13.01 -12.78 3.69
CA ASP A 85 -11.63 -12.53 3.24
C ASP A 85 -11.24 -11.05 3.46
N PHE A 86 -12.19 -10.12 3.31
CA PHE A 86 -11.98 -8.70 3.60
C PHE A 86 -11.77 -8.40 5.09
N LEU A 87 -12.17 -9.33 5.96
CA LEU A 87 -12.10 -9.22 7.41
C LEU A 87 -11.12 -10.23 8.06
N ASP A 88 -10.39 -11.00 7.25
CA ASP A 88 -9.47 -12.03 7.71
C ASP A 88 -8.07 -11.44 7.98
N PRO A 89 -7.58 -11.46 9.24
CA PRO A 89 -6.23 -11.02 9.55
C PRO A 89 -5.12 -11.75 8.78
N GLU A 90 -5.31 -13.02 8.41
CA GLU A 90 -4.29 -13.77 7.65
C GLU A 90 -4.20 -13.26 6.21
N VAL A 91 -5.33 -12.87 5.61
CA VAL A 91 -5.35 -12.19 4.31
C VAL A 91 -4.63 -10.85 4.42
N LEU A 92 -4.88 -10.05 5.46
CA LEU A 92 -4.20 -8.78 5.68
C LEU A 92 -2.68 -8.95 5.89
N ASP A 93 -2.27 -9.98 6.64
CA ASP A 93 -0.86 -10.28 6.94
C ASP A 93 -0.06 -10.71 5.70
N SER A 94 -0.72 -11.14 4.62
CA SER A 94 -0.07 -11.46 3.34
C SER A 94 0.75 -10.30 2.77
N LEU A 95 0.33 -9.04 3.00
CA LEU A 95 1.07 -7.85 2.56
C LEU A 95 2.46 -7.81 3.22
N ALA A 96 2.57 -8.16 4.50
CA ALA A 96 3.84 -8.14 5.21
C ALA A 96 4.81 -9.20 4.66
N LEU A 97 4.30 -10.38 4.35
CA LEU A 97 5.09 -11.46 3.76
C LEU A 97 5.64 -11.03 2.39
N LYS A 98 4.75 -10.53 1.51
CA LYS A 98 5.12 -10.11 0.15
C LYS A 98 6.04 -8.91 0.12
N THR A 99 5.83 -7.94 1.02
CA THR A 99 6.73 -6.79 1.15
C THR A 99 8.14 -7.22 1.55
N LYS A 100 8.27 -8.16 2.50
CA LYS A 100 9.58 -8.69 2.93
C LYS A 100 10.29 -9.44 1.81
N GLU A 101 9.57 -10.22 1.00
CA GLU A 101 10.12 -10.90 -0.17
C GLU A 101 10.69 -9.87 -1.18
N VAL A 102 9.91 -8.85 -1.57
CA VAL A 102 10.36 -7.79 -2.48
C VAL A 102 11.57 -7.05 -1.92
N GLN A 103 11.49 -6.60 -0.66
CA GLN A 103 12.60 -5.87 -0.02
C GLN A 103 13.86 -6.72 0.09
N LYS A 104 13.75 -8.04 0.30
CA LYS A 104 14.91 -8.93 0.32
C LYS A 104 15.62 -8.92 -1.04
N THR A 105 14.88 -9.08 -2.14
CA THR A 105 15.43 -9.02 -3.50
C THR A 105 16.01 -7.64 -3.83
N VAL A 106 15.30 -6.56 -3.48
CA VAL A 106 15.80 -5.20 -3.72
C VAL A 106 17.07 -4.93 -2.93
N ASN A 107 17.12 -5.31 -1.66
CA ASN A 107 18.28 -5.06 -0.81
C ASN A 107 19.48 -5.95 -1.14
N SER A 108 19.29 -7.14 -1.74
CA SER A 108 20.41 -7.96 -2.18
C SER A 108 21.11 -7.38 -3.41
N VAL A 109 20.38 -6.70 -4.30
CA VAL A 109 20.92 -6.17 -5.56
C VAL A 109 21.26 -4.68 -5.49
N SER A 110 20.43 -3.88 -4.81
CA SER A 110 20.56 -2.43 -4.69
C SER A 110 20.20 -1.95 -3.27
N PRO A 111 21.05 -2.18 -2.27
CA PRO A 111 20.83 -1.77 -0.89
C PRO A 111 20.42 -0.30 -0.76
N GLY A 112 19.38 -0.02 0.04
CA GLY A 112 18.90 1.34 0.29
C GLY A 112 18.03 1.95 -0.82
N LYS A 113 17.77 1.23 -1.92
CA LYS A 113 16.79 1.65 -2.94
C LYS A 113 15.39 1.73 -2.32
N GLY A 114 14.70 2.85 -2.53
CA GLY A 114 13.31 3.01 -2.10
C GLY A 114 12.39 1.99 -2.78
N VAL A 115 11.41 1.46 -2.04
CA VAL A 115 10.45 0.45 -2.52
C VAL A 115 9.03 0.99 -2.40
N TRP A 116 8.31 1.00 -3.52
CA TRP A 116 6.99 1.60 -3.65
C TRP A 116 5.97 0.55 -4.10
N LEU A 117 4.77 0.61 -3.55
CA LEU A 117 3.62 -0.03 -4.18
C LEU A 117 3.15 0.87 -5.34
N GLY A 118 3.54 0.52 -6.56
CA GLY A 118 3.26 1.29 -7.78
C GLY A 118 1.81 1.15 -8.27
N GLU A 119 1.13 0.08 -7.86
CA GLU A 119 -0.29 -0.16 -8.12
C GLU A 119 -0.83 -1.11 -7.06
N THR A 120 -1.88 -0.74 -6.34
CA THR A 120 -2.43 -1.62 -5.31
C THR A 120 -3.89 -1.35 -4.99
N SER A 121 -4.64 -2.41 -4.67
CA SER A 121 -6.02 -2.30 -4.19
C SER A 121 -6.45 -3.51 -3.35
N SER A 122 -7.74 -3.64 -3.05
CA SER A 122 -8.35 -4.79 -2.38
C SER A 122 -8.19 -6.05 -3.21
N ALA A 123 -8.86 -6.12 -4.36
CA ALA A 123 -8.98 -7.30 -5.20
C ALA A 123 -8.57 -7.03 -6.65
N PHE A 124 -7.84 -7.95 -7.27
CA PHE A 124 -7.52 -7.84 -8.70
C PHE A 124 -8.73 -8.26 -9.57
N GLY A 125 -8.65 -8.03 -10.89
CA GLY A 125 -9.74 -8.38 -11.80
C GLY A 125 -10.84 -7.32 -11.90
N GLY A 126 -10.53 -6.08 -11.50
CA GLY A 126 -11.47 -4.96 -11.47
C GLY A 126 -12.10 -4.71 -10.11
N GLY A 127 -11.68 -5.40 -9.05
CA GLY A 127 -12.31 -5.32 -7.74
C GLY A 127 -13.35 -6.42 -7.55
N ALA A 128 -13.84 -6.54 -6.32
CA ALA A 128 -14.96 -7.41 -5.95
C ALA A 128 -16.21 -6.54 -5.81
N ALA A 129 -17.19 -6.71 -6.70
CA ALA A 129 -18.41 -5.89 -6.72
C ALA A 129 -19.20 -6.05 -5.40
N GLY A 130 -19.67 -4.94 -4.84
CA GLY A 130 -20.37 -4.92 -3.54
C GLY A 130 -19.46 -5.08 -2.31
N LEU A 131 -18.14 -5.22 -2.50
CA LEU A 131 -17.16 -5.31 -1.42
C LEU A 131 -16.05 -4.25 -1.54
N SER A 132 -15.53 -4.04 -2.74
CA SER A 132 -14.39 -3.12 -2.98
C SER A 132 -14.78 -1.64 -3.04
N ASP A 133 -16.07 -1.38 -3.21
CA ASP A 133 -16.76 -0.09 -3.31
C ASP A 133 -17.48 0.29 -2.01
N THR A 134 -17.42 -0.57 -0.99
CA THR A 134 -18.15 -0.39 0.27
C THR A 134 -17.22 -0.15 1.46
N PHE A 135 -17.81 0.13 2.63
CA PHE A 135 -17.06 0.39 3.86
C PHE A 135 -16.10 -0.73 4.24
N VAL A 136 -16.41 -1.99 3.91
CA VAL A 136 -15.54 -3.12 4.26
C VAL A 136 -14.17 -3.06 3.54
N ALA A 137 -14.09 -2.44 2.37
CA ALA A 137 -12.81 -2.20 1.68
C ALA A 137 -11.83 -1.37 2.53
N GLY A 138 -12.37 -0.51 3.40
CA GLY A 138 -11.61 0.35 4.30
C GLY A 138 -10.71 -0.42 5.27
N PHE A 139 -11.06 -1.65 5.64
CA PHE A 139 -10.18 -2.48 6.47
C PHE A 139 -8.89 -2.84 5.74
N MET A 140 -9.00 -3.36 4.51
CA MET A 140 -7.84 -3.66 3.68
C MET A 140 -7.04 -2.39 3.33
N TRP A 141 -7.72 -1.27 3.08
CA TRP A 141 -7.05 -0.04 2.67
C TRP A 141 -6.31 0.64 3.82
N LEU A 142 -6.95 0.83 4.98
CA LEU A 142 -6.31 1.39 6.16
C LEU A 142 -5.16 0.50 6.64
N ASP A 143 -5.34 -0.83 6.60
CA ASP A 143 -4.28 -1.75 7.01
C ASP A 143 -3.06 -1.64 6.11
N LYS A 144 -3.29 -1.57 4.80
CA LYS A 144 -2.21 -1.41 3.82
C LYS A 144 -1.40 -0.14 4.04
N LEU A 145 -2.07 0.98 4.31
CA LEU A 145 -1.40 2.25 4.57
C LEU A 145 -0.55 2.18 5.84
N GLY A 146 -1.12 1.68 6.94
CA GLY A 146 -0.41 1.56 8.21
C GLY A 146 0.72 0.52 8.19
N LEU A 147 0.44 -0.67 7.68
CA LEU A 147 1.40 -1.76 7.57
C LEU A 147 2.51 -1.44 6.57
N GLY A 148 2.16 -0.86 5.43
CA GLY A 148 3.12 -0.43 4.41
C GLY A 148 4.11 0.60 4.96
N ALA A 149 3.62 1.63 5.65
CA ALA A 149 4.46 2.62 6.30
C ALA A 149 5.38 1.99 7.37
N ARG A 150 4.84 1.12 8.22
CA ARG A 150 5.61 0.39 9.24
C ARG A 150 6.71 -0.51 8.66
N LEU A 151 6.48 -1.06 7.46
CA LEU A 151 7.45 -1.90 6.75
C LEU A 151 8.43 -1.10 5.89
N GLY A 152 8.34 0.24 5.88
CA GLY A 152 9.27 1.10 5.14
C GLY A 152 8.94 1.25 3.65
N LEU A 153 7.71 0.98 3.22
CA LEU A 153 7.27 1.39 1.89
C LEU A 153 7.12 2.91 1.86
N ASN A 154 7.82 3.57 0.94
CA ASN A 154 7.83 5.04 0.90
C ASN A 154 6.56 5.61 0.25
N VAL A 155 5.98 4.89 -0.71
CA VAL A 155 4.82 5.33 -1.50
C VAL A 155 3.88 4.15 -1.71
N VAL A 156 2.57 4.42 -1.61
CA VAL A 156 1.47 3.49 -1.89
C VAL A 156 0.52 4.13 -2.88
N MET A 157 0.44 3.60 -4.10
CA MET A 157 -0.39 4.12 -5.19
C MET A 157 -1.68 3.30 -5.32
N ARG A 158 -2.82 3.91 -4.96
CA ARG A 158 -4.14 3.28 -5.00
C ARG A 158 -4.64 3.12 -6.44
N GLN A 159 -4.96 1.89 -6.80
CA GLN A 159 -5.78 1.57 -7.98
C GLN A 159 -7.27 1.55 -7.55
N VAL A 160 -8.12 2.46 -8.00
CA VAL A 160 -7.87 3.65 -8.86
C VAL A 160 -8.57 4.87 -8.26
N LEU A 161 -8.19 6.08 -8.66
CA LEU A 161 -8.93 7.28 -8.26
C LEU A 161 -10.34 7.28 -8.87
N VAL A 162 -10.42 7.26 -10.21
CA VAL A 162 -11.63 7.16 -11.02
C VAL A 162 -11.36 6.16 -12.13
N GLY A 163 -12.34 5.34 -12.48
CA GLY A 163 -12.28 4.45 -13.64
C GLY A 163 -12.99 3.12 -13.43
N SER A 164 -12.88 2.25 -14.44
CA SER A 164 -13.60 0.98 -14.46
C SER A 164 -13.19 0.03 -13.33
N GLY A 165 -14.18 -0.76 -12.89
CA GLY A 165 -14.06 -1.69 -11.76
C GLY A 165 -14.79 -1.16 -10.52
N SER A 166 -14.82 -1.93 -9.44
CA SER A 166 -15.48 -1.59 -8.18
C SER A 166 -14.51 -1.13 -7.09
N TYR A 167 -13.23 -0.94 -7.41
CA TYR A 167 -12.22 -0.51 -6.42
C TYR A 167 -11.85 0.98 -6.51
N HIS A 168 -12.59 1.74 -7.31
CA HIS A 168 -12.38 3.18 -7.50
C HIS A 168 -12.64 3.93 -6.19
N LEU A 169 -11.98 5.07 -5.99
CA LEU A 169 -12.26 5.94 -4.85
C LEU A 169 -13.50 6.79 -5.11
N VAL A 170 -13.74 7.12 -6.36
CA VAL A 170 -14.85 7.96 -6.82
C VAL A 170 -15.54 7.21 -7.97
N ASP A 171 -16.86 7.09 -7.90
CA ASP A 171 -17.66 6.34 -8.87
C ASP A 171 -17.91 7.10 -10.18
N ASP A 172 -18.69 6.49 -11.07
CA ASP A 172 -18.97 7.03 -12.41
C ASP A 172 -19.84 8.30 -12.36
N ASP A 173 -20.58 8.53 -11.28
CA ASP A 173 -21.39 9.74 -11.03
C ASP A 173 -20.56 10.85 -10.33
N LEU A 174 -19.27 10.61 -10.11
CA LEU A 174 -18.32 11.45 -9.38
C LEU A 174 -18.60 11.54 -7.87
N ASP A 175 -19.32 10.57 -7.32
CA ASP A 175 -19.58 10.51 -5.90
C ASP A 175 -18.42 9.79 -5.17
N PRO A 176 -17.91 10.38 -4.07
CA PRO A 176 -16.82 9.78 -3.30
C PRO A 176 -17.29 8.60 -2.46
N LEU A 177 -16.67 7.44 -2.69
CA LEU A 177 -16.92 6.21 -1.94
C LEU A 177 -16.24 6.20 -0.55
N PRO A 178 -16.56 5.25 0.35
CA PRO A 178 -16.00 5.23 1.71
C PRO A 178 -14.46 5.29 1.76
N ASP A 179 -13.77 4.61 0.84
CA ASP A 179 -12.31 4.64 0.77
C ASP A 179 -11.74 6.01 0.37
N TYR A 180 -12.49 6.85 -0.35
CA TYR A 180 -12.09 8.24 -0.62
C TYR A 180 -12.05 9.03 0.68
N TRP A 181 -13.11 8.97 1.48
CA TRP A 181 -13.19 9.66 2.77
C TRP A 181 -12.13 9.19 3.75
N LEU A 182 -11.89 7.88 3.82
CA LEU A 182 -10.77 7.30 4.56
C LEU A 182 -9.43 7.89 4.11
N SER A 183 -9.22 8.01 2.78
CA SER A 183 -7.98 8.55 2.21
C SER A 183 -7.80 10.04 2.50
N VAL A 184 -8.88 10.83 2.45
CA VAL A 184 -8.88 12.25 2.82
C VAL A 184 -8.52 12.41 4.29
N LEU A 185 -9.15 11.64 5.18
CA LEU A 185 -8.88 11.69 6.61
C LEU A 185 -7.42 11.31 6.90
N TYR A 186 -6.93 10.22 6.30
CA TYR A 186 -5.53 9.81 6.40
C TYR A 186 -4.60 10.96 5.96
N LYS A 187 -4.86 11.57 4.79
CA LYS A 187 -4.02 12.65 4.27
C LYS A 187 -4.00 13.89 5.15
N LYS A 188 -5.14 14.21 5.78
CA LYS A 188 -5.27 15.37 6.68
C LYS A 188 -4.62 15.13 8.03
N LEU A 189 -4.71 13.92 8.59
CA LEU A 189 -4.28 13.65 9.96
C LEU A 189 -2.85 13.07 10.05
N VAL A 190 -2.48 12.15 9.17
CA VAL A 190 -1.29 11.31 9.34
C VAL A 190 -0.04 12.00 8.78
N GLY A 191 0.97 12.17 9.63
CA GLY A 191 2.28 12.70 9.26
C GLY A 191 3.24 11.63 8.71
N PRO A 192 4.36 12.07 8.09
CA PRO A 192 5.32 11.16 7.47
C PRO A 192 6.16 10.36 8.47
N GLU A 193 6.33 10.83 9.71
CA GLU A 193 7.13 10.14 10.72
C GLU A 193 6.35 8.97 11.34
N VAL A 194 6.79 7.74 11.03
CA VAL A 194 6.20 6.49 11.53
C VAL A 194 6.72 6.17 12.92
N LEU A 195 5.83 5.83 13.86
CA LEU A 195 6.17 5.48 15.24
C LEU A 195 5.89 4.00 15.52
N LYS A 196 6.66 3.42 16.43
CA LYS A 196 6.49 2.02 16.85
C LYS A 196 5.46 1.93 17.96
N ILE A 197 4.48 1.05 17.80
CA ILE A 197 3.56 0.65 18.87
C ILE A 197 4.07 -0.64 19.52
N GLN A 198 4.02 -0.68 20.85
CA GLN A 198 4.10 -1.91 21.62
C GLN A 198 2.77 -2.05 22.38
N ALA A 199 1.89 -2.91 21.88
CA ALA A 199 0.61 -3.19 22.51
C ALA A 199 0.70 -4.49 23.30
N VAL A 200 0.28 -4.44 24.55
CA VAL A 200 0.04 -5.63 25.39
C VAL A 200 -1.47 -5.83 25.41
N SER A 201 -1.92 -7.04 25.16
CA SER A 201 -3.34 -7.40 25.24
C SER A 201 -3.51 -8.47 26.31
N ASP A 202 -4.58 -8.35 27.09
CA ASP A 202 -4.90 -9.21 28.23
C ASP A 202 -5.11 -10.68 27.80
N MET A 203 -5.36 -10.94 26.52
CA MET A 203 -5.50 -12.28 25.92
C MET A 203 -4.38 -12.64 24.93
N GLY A 204 -3.20 -12.01 25.04
CA GLY A 204 -2.09 -12.15 24.07
C GLY A 204 -2.24 -11.23 22.85
N GLN A 205 -1.29 -11.21 21.92
CA GLN A 205 -1.33 -10.32 20.75
C GLN A 205 -2.53 -10.67 19.83
N SER A 206 -3.63 -9.92 19.94
CA SER A 206 -4.79 -10.09 19.08
C SER A 206 -4.50 -9.61 17.66
N LYS A 207 -4.55 -10.50 16.68
CA LYS A 207 -4.39 -10.15 15.26
C LYS A 207 -5.57 -9.34 14.70
N ARG A 208 -6.70 -9.28 15.42
CA ARG A 208 -7.96 -8.66 14.98
C ARG A 208 -8.09 -7.19 15.35
N VAL A 209 -7.37 -6.69 16.35
CA VAL A 209 -7.28 -5.25 16.63
C VAL A 209 -5.94 -4.78 16.13
N ARG A 210 -5.94 -3.97 15.07
CA ARG A 210 -4.73 -3.56 14.38
C ARG A 210 -4.54 -2.07 14.57
N MET A 211 -3.31 -1.67 14.90
CA MET A 211 -2.99 -0.30 15.31
C MET A 211 -1.70 0.17 14.65
N TYR A 212 -1.69 1.45 14.26
CA TYR A 212 -0.58 2.14 13.61
C TYR A 212 -0.44 3.54 14.18
N LEU A 213 0.79 3.98 14.44
CA LEU A 213 1.06 5.27 15.09
C LEU A 213 2.00 6.09 14.25
N HIS A 214 1.66 7.36 14.07
CA HIS A 214 2.48 8.34 13.37
C HIS A 214 2.52 9.64 14.17
N CYS A 215 3.51 10.49 13.92
CA CYS A 215 3.36 11.90 14.24
C CYS A 215 2.17 12.47 13.46
N ALA A 216 1.47 13.45 14.03
CA ALA A 216 0.39 14.13 13.35
C ALA A 216 0.91 15.01 12.21
N ASN A 217 0.07 15.20 11.19
CA ASN A 217 0.35 16.15 10.12
C ASN A 217 0.40 17.57 10.70
N LYS A 218 1.56 18.22 10.56
CA LYS A 218 1.86 19.57 11.09
C LYS A 218 0.96 20.68 10.55
N LYS A 219 0.22 20.42 9.46
CA LYS A 219 -0.79 21.36 8.92
C LYS A 219 -2.12 21.32 9.71
N SER A 220 -2.37 20.23 10.43
CA SER A 220 -3.64 19.99 11.12
C SER A 220 -3.48 20.05 12.65
N TYR A 221 -2.31 19.68 13.17
CA TYR A 221 -2.01 19.69 14.61
C TYR A 221 -0.65 20.30 14.91
N SER A 222 -0.48 20.78 16.14
CA SER A 222 0.80 21.28 16.64
C SER A 222 1.86 20.19 16.76
N SER A 223 3.14 20.59 16.72
CA SER A 223 4.27 19.69 16.96
C SER A 223 4.12 18.91 18.28
N GLY A 224 4.42 17.62 18.25
CA GLY A 224 4.28 16.71 19.39
C GLY A 224 2.95 15.93 19.41
N ALA A 225 1.96 16.34 18.62
CA ALA A 225 0.74 15.54 18.44
C ALA A 225 1.04 14.23 17.68
N VAL A 226 0.30 13.18 18.03
CA VAL A 226 0.39 11.86 17.41
C VAL A 226 -0.98 11.43 16.90
N VAL A 227 -0.99 10.61 15.86
CA VAL A 227 -2.22 10.02 15.30
C VAL A 227 -2.14 8.50 15.43
N LEU A 228 -3.06 7.95 16.20
CA LEU A 228 -3.31 6.52 16.30
C LEU A 228 -4.39 6.15 15.29
N MET A 229 -4.03 5.35 14.29
CA MET A 229 -5.00 4.67 13.43
C MET A 229 -5.28 3.29 14.02
N SER A 230 -6.54 2.94 14.18
CA SER A 230 -6.93 1.63 14.68
C SER A 230 -8.12 1.07 13.92
N MET A 231 -8.13 -0.25 13.71
CA MET A 231 -9.30 -0.98 13.21
C MET A 231 -9.58 -2.18 14.11
N ASN A 232 -10.86 -2.55 14.20
CA ASN A 232 -11.32 -3.69 14.97
C ASN A 232 -12.07 -4.66 14.05
N LEU A 233 -11.46 -5.81 13.78
CA LEU A 233 -12.02 -6.90 12.98
C LEU A 233 -12.81 -7.90 13.83
N ASN A 234 -13.05 -7.61 15.11
CA ASN A 234 -13.90 -8.42 15.97
C ASN A 234 -15.36 -8.00 15.85
N LYS A 235 -16.27 -8.94 16.12
CA LYS A 235 -17.70 -8.65 16.27
C LYS A 235 -18.06 -7.87 17.54
N LYS A 236 -17.11 -7.79 18.49
CA LYS A 236 -17.29 -7.08 19.77
C LYS A 236 -16.39 -5.86 19.81
N ALA A 237 -16.85 -4.82 20.52
CA ALA A 237 -16.04 -3.62 20.77
C ALA A 237 -14.72 -3.98 21.47
N ALA A 238 -13.65 -3.31 21.07
CA ALA A 238 -12.35 -3.38 21.72
C ALA A 238 -12.09 -2.06 22.47
N ARG A 239 -11.44 -2.14 23.63
CA ARG A 239 -11.02 -0.95 24.40
C ARG A 239 -9.51 -0.79 24.27
N ILE A 240 -9.09 0.41 23.87
CA ILE A 240 -7.67 0.78 23.78
C ILE A 240 -7.36 1.70 24.96
N SER A 241 -6.38 1.32 25.77
CA SER A 241 -5.85 2.15 26.85
C SER A 241 -4.51 2.72 26.44
N VAL A 242 -4.33 4.04 26.60
CA VAL A 242 -3.06 4.72 26.30
C VAL A 242 -2.18 4.79 27.55
N PRO A 243 -0.84 4.90 27.40
CA PRO A 243 0.06 5.03 28.54
C PRO A 243 -0.27 6.24 29.42
N ALA A 244 0.02 6.15 30.72
CA ALA A 244 -0.24 7.22 31.69
C ALA A 244 0.41 8.56 31.31
N LEU A 245 1.52 8.54 30.57
CA LEU A 245 2.19 9.75 30.10
C LEU A 245 1.31 10.63 29.19
N VAL A 246 0.37 10.01 28.48
CA VAL A 246 -0.54 10.70 27.53
C VAL A 246 -2.00 10.60 27.95
N SER A 247 -2.32 9.98 29.09
CA SER A 247 -3.70 9.78 29.53
C SER A 247 -4.44 11.08 29.88
N GLY A 248 -3.70 12.13 30.24
CA GLY A 248 -4.25 13.48 30.48
C GLY A 248 -4.30 14.37 29.23
N SER A 249 -3.94 13.86 28.05
CA SER A 249 -3.96 14.64 26.80
C SER A 249 -5.38 14.76 26.24
N THR A 250 -5.64 15.83 25.48
CA THR A 250 -6.86 15.96 24.69
C THR A 250 -6.83 14.98 23.51
N VAL A 251 -7.95 14.30 23.27
CA VAL A 251 -8.10 13.32 22.18
C VAL A 251 -9.26 13.71 21.29
N ASP A 252 -8.97 13.94 20.00
CA ASP A 252 -9.99 14.04 18.97
C ASP A 252 -10.22 12.66 18.34
N ALA A 253 -11.47 12.21 18.33
CA ALA A 253 -11.85 10.91 17.80
C ALA A 253 -12.57 11.05 16.45
N PHE A 254 -11.99 10.48 15.39
CA PHE A 254 -12.59 10.40 14.06
C PHE A 254 -12.99 8.95 13.78
N VAL A 255 -14.23 8.60 14.12
CA VAL A 255 -14.75 7.24 13.99
C VAL A 255 -15.51 7.12 12.68
N LEU A 256 -15.01 6.27 11.77
CA LEU A 256 -15.72 5.90 10.55
C LEU A 256 -16.55 4.63 10.84
N GLN A 257 -17.83 4.66 10.47
CA GLN A 257 -18.77 3.55 10.61
C GLN A 257 -19.71 3.54 9.40
N SER A 258 -20.20 2.36 9.00
CA SER A 258 -21.29 2.27 8.01
C SER A 258 -22.63 2.35 8.73
N ASP A 259 -23.61 2.98 8.09
CA ASP A 259 -24.94 3.19 8.70
C ASP A 259 -25.79 1.92 8.77
N THR A 260 -25.47 0.87 8.00
CA THR A 260 -25.78 -0.56 8.25
C THR A 260 -25.23 -1.39 7.09
#